data_AF-A0A4S4ZQ57-F1
#
_entry.id   AF-A0A4S4ZQ57-F1
#
_cell.length_a   1.000
_cell.length_b   1.000
_cell.length_c   1.000
_cell.angle_alpha   90.00
_cell.angle_beta   90.00
_cell.angle_gamma   90.00
#
_symmetry.space_group_name_H-M   'P 1'
#
loop_
_entity.id
_entity.type
_entity.pdbx_description
1 polymer ?
#
loop_
_entity_poly.entity_id
_entity_poly.type
_entity_poly.pdbx_seq_one_letter_code
_entity_poly.pdbx_strand_id
1 'polypeptide(L)'
;MTVPFGSRDDQLSRASADVAANIFPIGTLRSQRGRALRFLRAGHRNCTDHKVRVALSRSLPRRAKRVTLYVNGDRRTVLTGRELRRTAVVLRRIAPRSDGVVRAVVVRKSGAREAMRATSWPCR
;
A
#
# COMPACT_ATOMS: atom_id res chain seq x y z
N MET A 1 55.46 -21.25 -32.59
CA MET A 1 55.14 -22.02 -31.37
C MET A 1 54.61 -21.02 -30.36
N THR A 2 53.29 -20.98 -30.15
CA THR A 2 52.62 -20.04 -29.23
C THR A 2 51.36 -20.73 -28.71
N VAL A 3 51.27 -20.89 -27.39
CA VAL A 3 50.08 -21.22 -26.59
C VAL A 3 50.04 -20.18 -25.46
N PRO A 4 48.92 -19.91 -24.73
CA PRO A 4 47.66 -20.65 -24.63
C PRO A 4 46.40 -19.75 -24.60
N PHE A 5 45.18 -20.33 -24.58
CA PHE A 5 44.10 -19.86 -23.69
C PHE A 5 43.12 -21.03 -23.48
N GLY A 6 43.03 -21.50 -22.25
CA GLY A 6 42.01 -22.45 -21.83
C GLY A 6 40.71 -21.73 -21.48
N SER A 7 39.57 -22.41 -21.67
CA SER A 7 38.32 -22.07 -21.02
C SER A 7 37.62 -23.37 -20.58
N ARG A 8 37.51 -23.50 -19.27
CA ARG A 8 36.81 -24.53 -18.52
C ARG A 8 35.29 -24.42 -18.69
N ASP A 9 34.68 -25.60 -18.75
CA ASP A 9 33.41 -26.06 -18.15
C ASP A 9 32.18 -25.14 -18.06
N ASP A 10 31.05 -25.84 -18.23
CA ASP A 10 29.73 -25.55 -17.66
C ASP A 10 28.92 -24.38 -18.22
N GLN A 11 27.88 -24.72 -18.99
CA GLN A 11 26.49 -24.49 -18.57
C GLN A 11 25.54 -24.77 -19.74
N LEU A 12 25.05 -26.00 -19.83
CA LEU A 12 23.74 -26.27 -20.44
C LEU A 12 22.74 -26.58 -19.33
N SER A 13 22.62 -25.66 -18.37
CA SER A 13 21.45 -25.63 -17.49
C SER A 13 20.31 -25.00 -18.26
N ARG A 14 19.39 -25.87 -18.69
CA ARG A 14 18.01 -25.52 -19.05
C ARG A 14 17.37 -24.77 -17.88
N ALA A 15 17.53 -23.46 -17.87
CA ALA A 15 16.61 -22.60 -17.13
C ALA A 15 15.45 -22.32 -18.08
N SER A 16 14.39 -23.13 -17.95
CA SER A 16 13.06 -22.70 -18.34
C SER A 16 12.78 -21.43 -17.54
N ALA A 17 13.07 -20.28 -18.14
CA ALA A 17 12.70 -19.01 -17.59
C ALA A 17 11.19 -18.89 -17.80
N ASP A 18 10.43 -19.55 -16.93
CA ASP A 18 9.05 -19.21 -16.63
C ASP A 18 9.07 -17.81 -15.99
N VAL A 19 9.37 -16.79 -16.80
CA VAL A 19 9.11 -15.40 -16.47
C VAL A 19 7.60 -15.26 -16.57
N ALA A 20 6.91 -15.69 -15.52
CA ALA A 20 5.61 -15.17 -15.18
C ALA A 20 5.80 -13.68 -14.90
N ALA A 21 5.86 -12.88 -15.95
CA ALA A 21 5.69 -11.44 -15.88
C ALA A 21 4.28 -11.24 -15.35
N ASN A 22 4.15 -11.18 -14.01
CA ASN A 22 2.91 -10.85 -13.36
C ASN A 22 2.56 -9.42 -13.79
N ILE A 23 1.74 -9.29 -14.85
CA ILE A 23 1.17 -8.02 -15.29
C ILE A 23 0.17 -7.62 -14.20
N PHE A 24 0.65 -6.95 -13.17
CA PHE A 24 -0.23 -6.33 -12.19
C PHE A 24 -0.87 -5.08 -12.82
N PRO A 25 -2.21 -4.95 -12.84
CA PRO A 25 -2.84 -3.76 -13.38
C PRO A 25 -2.36 -2.51 -12.62
N ILE A 26 -2.18 -1.39 -13.33
CA ILE A 26 -1.84 -0.10 -12.71
C ILE A 26 -2.86 0.24 -11.60
N GLY A 27 -2.38 0.84 -10.51
CA GLY A 27 -3.24 1.11 -9.35
C GLY A 27 -3.55 -0.09 -8.45
N THR A 28 -3.14 -1.31 -8.82
CA THR A 28 -3.28 -2.48 -7.93
C THR A 28 -2.50 -2.27 -6.63
N LEU A 29 -3.08 -2.75 -5.52
CA LEU A 29 -2.45 -2.66 -4.21
C LEU A 29 -1.24 -3.60 -4.21
N ARG A 30 -0.04 -3.04 -4.04
CA ARG A 30 1.22 -3.79 -4.08
C ARG A 30 1.61 -4.32 -2.70
N SER A 31 1.47 -3.49 -1.66
CA SER A 31 1.84 -3.89 -0.30
C SER A 31 1.01 -3.16 0.73
N GLN A 32 0.80 -3.80 1.88
CA GLN A 32 0.19 -3.17 3.03
C GLN A 32 0.72 -3.78 4.33
N ARG A 33 1.15 -2.95 5.27
CA ARG A 33 1.77 -3.40 6.53
C ARG A 33 1.49 -2.47 7.70
N GLY A 34 1.62 -2.99 8.92
CA GLY A 34 1.57 -2.24 10.17
C GLY A 34 0.43 -2.64 11.11
N ARG A 35 0.51 -2.20 12.36
CA ARG A 35 -0.43 -2.62 13.42
C ARG A 35 -1.83 -2.04 13.25
N ALA A 36 -1.98 -0.90 12.58
CA ALA A 36 -3.29 -0.29 12.33
C ALA A 36 -4.14 -1.06 11.31
N LEU A 37 -3.63 -2.12 10.69
CA LEU A 37 -4.37 -2.97 9.75
C LEU A 37 -5.62 -3.62 10.35
N ARG A 38 -5.62 -3.84 11.67
CA ARG A 38 -6.80 -4.34 12.39
C ARG A 38 -7.95 -3.33 12.44
N PHE A 39 -7.64 -2.05 12.25
CA PHE A 39 -8.61 -0.95 12.30
C PHE A 39 -9.02 -0.49 10.91
N LEU A 40 -8.12 -0.54 9.93
CA LEU A 40 -8.43 -0.05 8.60
C LEU A 40 -7.59 -0.74 7.52
N ARG A 41 -8.14 -0.84 6.31
CA ARG A 41 -7.46 -1.44 5.16
C ARG A 41 -7.58 -0.56 3.92
N ALA A 42 -6.48 -0.32 3.23
CA ALA A 42 -6.52 0.33 1.92
C ALA A 42 -6.97 -0.70 0.86
N GLY A 43 -7.82 -0.27 -0.07
CA GLY A 43 -8.12 -1.01 -1.28
C GLY A 43 -7.18 -0.63 -2.42
N HIS A 44 -7.51 -1.10 -3.62
CA HIS A 44 -6.83 -0.69 -4.84
C HIS A 44 -7.05 0.81 -5.12
N ARG A 45 -6.08 1.38 -5.83
CA ARG A 45 -6.19 2.72 -6.39
C ARG A 45 -6.96 2.64 -7.69
N ASN A 46 -8.05 3.38 -7.77
CA ASN A 46 -8.75 3.63 -9.02
C ASN A 46 -8.00 4.77 -9.74
N CYS A 47 -7.32 4.41 -10.83
CA CYS A 47 -6.51 5.34 -11.62
C CYS A 47 -7.37 6.31 -12.44
N THR A 48 -8.55 5.89 -12.91
CA THR A 48 -9.49 6.74 -13.67
C THR A 48 -10.00 7.90 -12.83
N ASP A 49 -10.37 7.64 -11.58
CA ASP A 49 -10.96 8.63 -10.68
C ASP A 49 -9.95 9.22 -9.68
N HIS A 50 -8.67 8.86 -9.80
CA HIS A 50 -7.59 9.25 -8.91
C HIS A 50 -7.93 9.11 -7.41
N LYS A 51 -8.51 7.97 -7.03
CA LYS A 51 -9.03 7.72 -5.68
C LYS A 51 -8.59 6.37 -5.10
N VAL A 52 -8.47 6.31 -3.78
CA VAL A 52 -8.30 5.06 -3.01
C VAL A 52 -9.39 4.98 -1.94
N ARG A 53 -10.08 3.85 -1.88
CA ARG A 53 -11.02 3.55 -0.80
C ARG A 53 -10.27 2.90 0.35
N VAL A 54 -10.46 3.41 1.56
CA VAL A 54 -9.94 2.85 2.81
C VAL A 54 -11.12 2.32 3.62
N ALA A 55 -11.20 1.00 3.77
CA ALA A 55 -12.20 0.34 4.61
C ALA A 55 -11.86 0.54 6.10
N LEU A 56 -12.89 0.75 6.91
CA LEU A 56 -12.79 0.96 8.36
C LEU A 56 -13.44 -0.21 9.10
N SER A 57 -12.77 -0.71 10.13
CA SER A 57 -13.27 -1.76 11.02
C SER A 57 -14.41 -1.25 11.89
N ARG A 58 -15.45 -2.07 12.10
CA ARG A 58 -16.55 -1.77 13.03
C ARG A 58 -16.09 -1.56 14.48
N SER A 59 -14.87 -1.99 14.84
CA SER A 59 -14.29 -1.82 16.17
C SER A 59 -13.68 -0.43 16.42
N LEU A 60 -13.47 0.38 15.37
CA LEU A 60 -12.89 1.73 15.45
C LEU A 60 -13.55 2.65 16.49
N PRO A 61 -14.88 2.86 16.51
CA PRO A 61 -15.50 3.83 17.42
C PRO A 61 -15.38 3.42 18.90
N ARG A 62 -15.19 2.12 19.17
CA ARG A 62 -14.98 1.61 20.52
C ARG A 62 -13.53 1.79 20.98
N ARG A 63 -12.56 1.58 20.09
CA ARG A 63 -11.13 1.45 20.44
C ARG A 63 -10.26 2.66 20.09
N ALA A 64 -10.64 3.44 19.10
CA ALA A 64 -9.88 4.60 18.63
C ALA A 64 -10.44 5.91 19.22
N LYS A 65 -9.52 6.84 19.49
CA LYS A 65 -9.80 8.25 19.78
C LYS A 65 -9.72 9.09 18.52
N ARG A 66 -8.76 8.80 17.64
CA ARG A 66 -8.48 9.58 16.43
C ARG A 66 -7.84 8.69 15.37
N VAL A 67 -8.20 8.89 14.10
CA VAL A 67 -7.50 8.31 12.96
C VAL A 67 -7.07 9.43 12.03
N THR A 68 -5.79 9.48 11.67
CA THR A 68 -5.30 10.43 10.67
C THR A 68 -4.89 9.66 9.42
N LEU A 69 -5.40 10.07 8.27
CA LEU A 69 -5.10 9.49 6.96
C LEU A 69 -4.23 10.46 6.15
N TYR A 70 -3.22 9.89 5.51
CA TYR A 70 -2.24 10.58 4.69
C TYR A 70 -2.15 9.92 3.32
N VAL A 71 -1.85 10.73 2.30
CA VAL A 71 -1.52 10.26 0.95
C VAL A 71 -0.25 10.97 0.51
N ASN A 72 0.78 10.19 0.12
CA ASN A 72 2.08 10.71 -0.32
C ASN A 72 2.73 11.69 0.68
N GLY A 73 2.53 11.48 1.98
CA GLY A 73 3.04 12.35 3.03
C GLY A 73 2.06 13.44 3.48
N ASP A 74 1.15 13.87 2.60
CA ASP A 74 0.17 14.90 2.92
C ASP A 74 -0.95 14.39 3.81
N ARG A 75 -1.32 15.15 4.84
CA ARG A 75 -2.50 14.87 5.65
C ARG A 75 -3.75 15.16 4.83
N ARG A 76 -4.60 14.14 4.62
CA ARG A 76 -5.83 14.27 3.84
C ARG A 76 -7.07 14.42 4.70
N THR A 77 -7.16 13.68 5.79
CA THR A 77 -8.31 13.78 6.69
C THR A 77 -7.98 13.23 8.08
N VAL A 78 -8.75 13.69 9.07
CA VAL A 78 -8.70 13.25 10.46
C VAL A 78 -10.10 12.83 10.85
N LEU A 79 -10.28 11.58 11.26
CA LEU A 79 -11.54 11.05 11.75
C LEU A 79 -11.56 11.11 13.27
N THR A 80 -12.63 11.69 13.82
CA THR A 80 -12.90 11.70 15.26
C THR A 80 -14.38 11.50 15.54
N GLY A 81 -14.73 11.19 16.79
CA GLY A 81 -16.12 11.11 17.24
C GLY A 81 -17.00 10.21 16.36
N ARG A 82 -18.07 10.78 15.80
CA ARG A 82 -19.04 10.06 14.95
C ARG A 82 -18.43 9.57 13.64
N GLU A 83 -17.38 10.21 13.12
CA GLU A 83 -16.75 9.81 11.86
C GLU A 83 -16.03 8.46 11.95
N LEU A 84 -15.63 8.06 13.16
CA LEU A 84 -15.07 6.73 13.42
C LEU A 84 -16.10 5.61 13.20
N ARG A 85 -17.39 5.93 13.10
CA ARG A 85 -18.47 4.95 12.79
C ARG A 85 -18.63 4.70 11.29
N ARG A 86 -17.97 5.47 10.42
CA ARG A 86 -18.00 5.24 8.98
C ARG A 86 -17.45 3.86 8.65
N THR A 87 -17.95 3.25 7.58
CA THR A 87 -17.47 1.94 7.08
C THR A 87 -16.29 2.09 6.13
N ALA A 88 -16.14 3.26 5.50
CA ALA A 88 -15.04 3.57 4.62
C ALA A 88 -14.79 5.08 4.50
N VAL A 89 -13.60 5.43 4.02
CA VAL A 89 -13.23 6.77 3.56
C VAL A 89 -12.69 6.67 2.15
N VAL A 90 -13.06 7.63 1.29
CA VAL A 90 -12.50 7.73 -0.05
C VAL A 90 -11.50 8.88 -0.07
N LEU A 91 -10.23 8.53 -0.28
CA LEU A 91 -9.15 9.49 -0.49
C LEU A 91 -9.12 9.84 -1.98
N ARG A 92 -9.38 11.11 -2.32
CA ARG A 92 -9.45 11.61 -3.70
C ARG A 92 -8.25 12.48 -4.04
N ARG A 93 -8.12 12.85 -5.32
CA ARG A 93 -7.09 13.78 -5.83
C ARG A 93 -5.67 13.25 -5.57
N ILE A 94 -5.46 11.96 -5.81
CA ILE A 94 -4.14 11.32 -5.69
C ILE A 94 -3.39 11.51 -7.01
N ALA A 95 -2.27 12.26 -6.98
CA ALA A 95 -1.47 12.59 -8.16
C ALA A 95 -1.14 11.36 -9.02
N PRO A 96 -1.42 11.35 -10.35
CA PRO A 96 -1.29 10.18 -11.22
C PRO A 96 0.06 9.46 -11.05
N ARG A 97 1.15 10.19 -11.30
CA ARG A 97 2.55 9.74 -11.23
C ARG A 97 3.13 9.75 -9.82
N SER A 98 2.37 9.23 -8.86
CA SER A 98 2.85 9.04 -7.49
C SER A 98 2.73 7.58 -7.06
N ASP A 99 3.56 7.22 -6.08
CA ASP A 99 3.55 5.92 -5.39
C ASP A 99 2.21 5.59 -4.71
N GLY A 100 1.29 6.57 -4.62
CA GLY A 100 -0.03 6.43 -4.02
C GLY A 100 0.05 5.92 -2.58
N VAL A 101 1.08 6.36 -1.83
CA VAL A 101 1.36 5.85 -0.49
C VAL A 101 0.26 6.30 0.45
N VAL A 102 -0.60 5.37 0.87
CA VAL A 102 -1.58 5.63 1.91
C VAL A 102 -0.97 5.29 3.25
N ARG A 103 -0.89 6.26 4.15
CA ARG A 103 -0.47 6.04 5.53
C ARG A 103 -1.62 6.39 6.46
N ALA A 104 -1.81 5.58 7.49
CA ALA A 104 -2.76 5.89 8.55
C ALA A 104 -2.11 5.80 9.91
N VAL A 105 -2.54 6.68 10.82
CA VAL A 105 -2.15 6.67 12.22
C VAL A 105 -3.42 6.64 13.07
N VAL A 106 -3.58 5.58 13.85
CA VAL A 106 -4.67 5.38 14.79
C VAL A 106 -4.14 5.66 16.19
N VAL A 107 -4.74 6.62 16.87
CA VAL A 107 -4.55 6.85 18.30
C VAL A 107 -5.69 6.16 19.02
N ARG A 108 -5.37 5.18 19.87
CA ARG A 108 -6.34 4.46 20.68
C ARG A 108 -6.84 5.30 21.84
N LYS A 109 -8.01 4.96 22.38
CA LYS A 109 -8.52 5.60 23.61
C LYS A 109 -7.58 5.42 24.79
N SER A 110 -6.83 4.32 24.82
CA SER A 110 -5.75 4.07 25.79
C SER A 110 -4.46 4.87 25.53
N GLY A 111 -4.43 5.79 24.56
CA GLY A 111 -3.25 6.57 24.18
C GLY A 111 -2.27 5.87 23.24
N ALA A 112 -2.32 4.53 23.14
CA ALA A 112 -1.45 3.76 22.26
C ALA A 112 -1.59 4.19 20.79
N ARG A 113 -0.45 4.32 20.09
CA ARG A 113 -0.38 4.72 18.68
C ARG A 113 -0.09 3.53 17.80
N GLU A 114 -0.84 3.40 16.72
CA GLU A 114 -0.67 2.33 15.75
C GLU A 114 -0.68 2.91 14.35
N ALA A 115 0.21 2.45 13.49
CA ALA A 115 0.32 2.94 12.12
C ALA A 115 0.14 1.81 11.11
N MET A 116 -0.29 2.17 9.91
CA MET A 116 -0.19 1.31 8.74
C MET A 116 0.25 2.14 7.53
N ARG A 117 0.86 1.44 6.57
CA ARG A 117 1.27 1.98 5.27
C ARG A 117 0.83 1.02 4.18
N ALA A 118 0.28 1.56 3.11
CA ALA A 118 -0.10 0.86 1.90
C ALA A 118 0.58 1.53 0.70
N THR A 119 1.00 0.74 -0.27
CA THR A 119 1.53 1.23 -1.56
C THR A 119 0.80 0.54 -2.69
N SER A 120 0.50 1.29 -3.74
CA SER A 120 -0.10 0.74 -4.97
C SER A 120 0.89 0.87 -6.11
N TRP A 121 0.72 0.11 -7.18
CA TRP A 121 1.40 0.40 -8.43
C TRP A 121 1.02 1.80 -8.91
N PRO A 122 1.97 2.58 -9.43
CA PRO A 122 1.71 3.95 -9.87
C PRO A 122 0.66 3.96 -10.99
N CYS A 123 -0.14 5.03 -11.02
CA CYS A 123 -0.98 5.30 -12.18
C CYS A 123 -0.15 6.01 -13.25
N ARG A 124 -0.48 5.80 -14.52
CA ARG A 124 0.13 6.52 -15.63
C ARG A 124 -0.48 7.92 -15.77
#